data_AF-A0AA43CY68-F1
#
_entry.id   AF-A0AA43CY68-F1
#
_cell.length_a   1.000
_cell.length_b   1.000
_cell.length_c   1.000
_cell.angle_alpha   90.00
_cell.angle_beta   90.00
_cell.angle_gamma   90.00
#
_symmetry.space_group_name_H-M   'P 1'
#
loop_
_entity.id
_entity.type
_entity.pdbx_description
1 polymer ?
#
loop_
_entity_poly.entity_id
_entity_poly.type
_entity_poly.pdbx_seq_one_letter_code
_entity_poly.pdbx_strand_id
1 'polypeptide(L)'
;MIHRKLLRILMGAIIICHCFTSQSMATEQDISAALVADELKTLSNAVDNLSRQIAKQSGNAEEETTLRKLDIAIAYLNFRSRRIEMFERDLQSSRASRNRIEDVLEQFQREENSLSQSFDSNQQESMQKAREELRFRQQAIKDRGSRLDEEIILLENRIMDMRSQIDSVESFVQKNLQFYR
;
A
#
# COMPACT_ATOMS: atom_id res chain seq x y z
N MET A 1 37.35 -27.16 26.61
CA MET A 1 36.10 -26.74 27.29
C MET A 1 35.61 -25.34 26.89
N ILE A 2 36.47 -24.46 26.34
CA ILE A 2 36.17 -23.06 25.99
C ILE A 2 35.38 -22.93 24.65
N HIS A 3 35.65 -23.77 23.65
CA HIS A 3 34.96 -23.72 22.35
C HIS A 3 33.45 -24.00 22.40
N ARG A 4 32.99 -24.85 23.33
CA ARG A 4 31.55 -25.13 23.50
C ARG A 4 30.77 -23.94 24.10
N LYS A 5 31.44 -23.04 24.83
CA LYS A 5 30.81 -21.84 25.39
C LYS A 5 30.68 -20.73 24.35
N LEU A 6 31.68 -20.55 23.48
CA LEU A 6 31.64 -19.59 22.38
C LEU A 6 30.59 -19.93 21.31
N LEU A 7 30.46 -21.21 20.95
CA LEU A 7 29.45 -21.67 19.99
C LEU A 7 28.01 -21.43 20.48
N ARG A 8 27.78 -21.54 21.80
CA ARG A 8 26.46 -21.30 22.41
C ARG A 8 26.10 -19.82 22.48
N ILE A 9 27.09 -18.93 22.65
CA ILE A 9 26.89 -17.48 22.65
C ILE A 9 26.61 -16.98 21.21
N LEU A 10 27.31 -17.52 20.22
CA LEU A 10 27.12 -17.16 18.81
C LEU A 10 25.74 -17.59 18.28
N MET A 11 25.26 -18.79 18.65
CA MET A 11 23.92 -19.26 18.27
C MET A 11 22.79 -18.49 18.96
N GLY A 12 23.01 -17.98 20.17
CA GLY A 12 22.04 -17.12 20.86
C GLY A 12 21.87 -15.75 20.20
N ALA A 13 22.95 -15.16 19.68
CA ALA A 13 22.92 -13.87 19.00
C ALA A 13 22.18 -13.90 17.65
N ILE A 14 22.23 -15.02 16.93
CA ILE A 14 21.56 -15.18 15.63
C ILE A 14 20.03 -15.32 15.79
N ILE A 15 19.57 -15.97 16.86
CA ILE A 15 18.13 -16.13 17.14
C ILE A 15 17.48 -14.81 17.55
N ILE A 16 18.20 -13.96 18.30
CA ILE A 16 17.69 -12.64 18.72
C ILE A 16 17.59 -11.67 17.51
N CYS A 17 18.47 -11.81 16.52
CA CYS A 17 18.47 -10.92 15.34
C CYS A 17 17.31 -11.22 14.35
N HIS A 18 16.80 -12.46 14.30
CA HIS A 18 15.65 -12.80 13.44
C HIS A 18 14.28 -12.43 14.02
N CYS A 19 14.19 -12.07 15.30
CA CYS A 19 12.93 -11.63 15.89
C CYS A 19 12.65 -10.13 15.70
N PHE A 20 13.66 -9.31 15.36
CA PHE A 20 13.49 -7.86 15.20
C PHE A 20 13.18 -7.42 13.76
N THR A 21 13.38 -8.26 12.75
CA THR A 21 13.07 -7.89 11.35
C THR A 21 11.60 -8.14 10.97
N SER A 22 10.91 -9.06 11.65
CA SER A 22 9.53 -9.42 11.33
C SER A 22 8.47 -8.46 11.89
N GLN A 23 8.85 -7.51 12.75
CA GLN A 23 7.91 -6.52 13.32
C GLN A 23 7.83 -5.22 12.52
N SER A 24 8.72 -4.97 11.56
CA SER A 24 8.68 -3.72 10.78
C SER A 24 7.59 -3.70 9.71
N MET A 25 7.21 -4.86 9.16
CA MET A 25 6.19 -4.93 8.10
C MET A 25 4.75 -5.01 8.63
N ALA A 26 4.56 -5.44 9.88
CA ALA A 26 3.25 -5.43 10.53
C ALA A 26 2.90 -4.06 11.12
N THR A 27 3.90 -3.28 11.53
CA THR A 27 3.68 -1.99 12.20
C THR A 27 3.23 -0.89 11.24
N GLU A 28 3.68 -0.83 9.99
CA GLU A 28 3.19 0.20 9.04
C GLU A 28 1.70 0.03 8.69
N GLN A 29 1.25 -1.21 8.53
CA GLN A 29 -0.15 -1.50 8.19
C GLN A 29 -1.08 -1.30 9.39
N ASP A 30 -0.64 -1.66 10.61
CA ASP A 30 -1.36 -1.39 11.86
C ASP A 30 -1.36 0.10 12.22
N ILE A 31 -0.26 0.83 11.99
CA ILE A 31 -0.19 2.28 12.22
C ILE A 31 -1.14 3.00 11.25
N SER A 32 -1.15 2.63 9.96
CA SER A 32 -2.09 3.17 8.97
C SER A 32 -3.55 2.89 9.36
N ALA A 33 -3.86 1.66 9.77
CA ALA A 33 -5.21 1.29 10.22
C ALA A 33 -5.62 2.01 11.52
N ALA A 34 -4.70 2.19 12.47
CA ALA A 34 -4.93 2.89 13.73
C ALA A 34 -5.11 4.40 13.53
N LEU A 35 -4.33 5.02 12.64
CA LEU A 35 -4.47 6.43 12.27
C LEU A 35 -5.81 6.68 11.58
N VAL A 36 -6.21 5.77 10.69
CA VAL A 36 -7.55 5.79 10.05
C VAL A 36 -8.66 5.62 11.10
N ALA A 37 -8.49 4.76 12.09
CA ALA A 37 -9.48 4.56 13.15
C ALA A 37 -9.60 5.78 14.08
N ASP A 38 -8.49 6.44 14.39
CA ASP A 38 -8.47 7.64 15.23
C ASP A 38 -9.06 8.86 14.50
N GLU A 39 -8.76 9.02 13.21
CA GLU A 39 -9.40 10.02 12.36
C GLU A 39 -10.91 9.76 12.23
N LEU A 40 -11.33 8.51 12.05
CA LEU A 40 -12.75 8.12 12.02
C LEU A 40 -13.46 8.42 13.35
N LYS A 41 -12.80 8.18 14.48
CA LYS A 41 -13.34 8.48 15.82
C LYS A 41 -13.45 9.98 16.05
N THR A 42 -12.45 10.74 15.65
CA THR A 42 -12.42 12.20 15.77
C THR A 42 -13.50 12.84 14.90
N LEU A 43 -13.68 12.33 13.67
CA LEU A 43 -14.76 12.75 12.78
C LEU A 43 -16.13 12.37 13.33
N SER A 44 -16.31 11.15 13.86
CA SER A 44 -17.56 10.73 14.49
C SER A 44 -17.94 11.62 15.68
N ASN A 45 -16.96 12.01 16.50
CA ASN A 45 -17.19 12.90 17.64
C ASN A 45 -17.54 14.32 17.20
N ALA A 46 -16.93 14.82 16.12
CA ALA A 46 -17.28 16.12 15.53
C ALA A 46 -18.70 16.10 14.95
N VAL A 47 -19.09 15.01 14.28
CA VAL A 47 -20.44 14.76 13.77
C VAL A 47 -21.44 14.70 14.93
N ASP A 48 -21.15 13.99 16.02
CA ASP A 48 -22.04 13.90 17.18
C ASP A 48 -22.23 15.24 17.91
N ASN A 49 -21.16 16.02 18.07
CA ASN A 49 -21.23 17.34 18.70
C ASN A 49 -21.99 18.35 17.83
N LEU A 50 -21.78 18.32 16.51
CA LEU A 50 -22.51 19.15 15.56
C LEU A 50 -24.00 18.76 15.53
N SER A 51 -24.30 17.45 15.53
CA SER A 51 -25.66 16.92 15.61
C SER A 51 -26.40 17.39 16.88
N ARG A 52 -25.72 17.44 18.03
CA ARG A 52 -26.27 18.00 19.29
C ARG A 52 -26.48 19.51 19.25
N GLN A 53 -25.61 20.26 18.58
CA GLN A 53 -25.76 21.72 18.45
C GLN A 53 -26.91 22.09 17.51
N ILE A 54 -27.10 21.33 16.44
CA ILE A 54 -28.19 21.55 15.47
C ILE A 54 -29.54 21.09 16.03
N ALA A 55 -29.58 20.04 16.86
CA ALA A 55 -30.80 19.62 17.57
C ALA A 55 -31.41 20.72 18.45
N LYS A 56 -30.63 21.73 18.85
CA LYS A 56 -31.10 22.90 19.60
C LYS A 56 -31.75 24.00 18.72
N GLN A 57 -31.73 23.89 17.39
CA GLN A 57 -32.19 24.94 16.45
C GLN A 57 -33.46 24.60 15.63
N SER A 58 -34.10 23.45 15.89
CA SER A 58 -35.12 22.80 15.04
C SER A 58 -36.47 23.54 14.89
N GLY A 59 -36.58 24.43 13.89
CA GLY A 59 -37.84 25.08 13.49
C GLY A 59 -38.56 24.46 12.27
N ASN A 60 -37.88 23.70 11.39
CA ASN A 60 -38.46 23.16 10.13
C ASN A 60 -37.90 21.74 9.83
N ALA A 61 -38.45 20.71 10.48
CA ALA A 61 -37.76 19.41 10.65
C ALA A 61 -37.52 18.55 9.38
N GLU A 62 -38.39 18.54 8.36
CA GLU A 62 -38.21 17.65 7.18
C GLU A 62 -37.25 18.18 6.12
N GLU A 63 -37.34 19.47 5.81
CA GLU A 63 -36.43 20.13 4.87
C GLU A 63 -35.01 20.21 5.47
N GLU A 64 -34.92 20.50 6.77
CA GLU A 64 -33.65 20.50 7.52
C GLU A 64 -33.01 19.10 7.58
N THR A 65 -33.79 18.03 7.72
CA THR A 65 -33.24 16.66 7.71
C THR A 65 -32.78 16.20 6.34
N THR A 66 -33.41 16.68 5.26
CA THR A 66 -32.99 16.36 3.89
C THR A 66 -31.71 17.12 3.52
N LEU A 67 -31.63 18.41 3.85
CA LEU A 67 -30.40 19.21 3.74
C LEU A 67 -29.26 18.59 4.55
N ARG A 68 -29.54 18.11 5.78
CA ARG A 68 -28.57 17.40 6.63
C ARG A 68 -28.04 16.11 5.98
N LYS A 69 -28.92 15.32 5.34
CA LYS A 69 -28.50 14.10 4.62
C LYS A 69 -27.64 14.43 3.40
N LEU A 70 -27.95 15.52 2.70
CA LEU A 70 -27.17 16.02 1.57
C LEU A 70 -25.76 16.46 2.00
N ASP A 71 -25.64 17.25 3.07
CA ASP A 71 -24.35 17.71 3.57
C ASP A 71 -23.43 16.54 3.98
N ILE A 72 -24.00 15.53 4.67
CA ILE A 72 -23.27 14.32 5.05
C ILE A 72 -22.84 13.53 3.80
N ALA A 73 -23.73 13.39 2.82
CA ALA A 73 -23.42 12.68 1.59
C ALA A 73 -22.31 13.38 0.77
N ILE A 74 -22.35 14.70 0.66
CA ILE A 74 -21.31 15.50 0.00
C ILE A 74 -19.98 15.38 0.74
N ALA A 75 -19.98 15.48 2.08
CA ALA A 75 -18.77 15.29 2.88
C ALA A 75 -18.16 13.89 2.69
N TYR A 76 -19.00 12.85 2.65
CA TYR A 76 -18.58 11.48 2.39
C TYR A 76 -17.99 11.30 0.99
N LEU A 77 -18.61 11.87 -0.04
CA LEU A 77 -18.09 11.85 -1.41
C LEU A 77 -16.72 12.52 -1.52
N ASN A 78 -16.57 13.71 -0.94
CA ASN A 78 -15.29 14.44 -0.90
C ASN A 78 -14.19 13.64 -0.19
N PHE A 79 -14.50 13.03 0.96
CA PHE A 79 -13.57 12.20 1.69
C PHE A 79 -13.13 10.99 0.85
N ARG A 80 -14.08 10.29 0.23
CA ARG A 80 -13.75 9.11 -0.59
C ARG A 80 -12.99 9.45 -1.84
N SER A 81 -13.33 10.56 -2.50
CA SER A 81 -12.60 11.08 -3.66
C SER A 81 -11.13 11.32 -3.33
N ARG A 82 -10.83 12.03 -2.22
CA ARG A 82 -9.44 12.23 -1.76
C ARG A 82 -8.71 10.92 -1.48
N ARG A 83 -9.40 9.93 -0.92
CA ARG A 83 -8.78 8.64 -0.62
C ARG A 83 -8.50 7.81 -1.88
N ILE A 84 -9.38 7.89 -2.88
CA ILE A 84 -9.13 7.30 -4.21
C ILE A 84 -7.91 7.96 -4.84
N GLU A 85 -7.81 9.29 -4.83
CA GLU A 85 -6.65 10.02 -5.36
C GLU A 85 -5.33 9.61 -4.67
N MET A 86 -5.37 9.35 -3.36
CA MET A 86 -4.21 8.83 -2.63
C MET A 86 -3.79 7.45 -3.14
N PHE A 87 -4.72 6.49 -3.21
CA PHE A 87 -4.40 5.15 -3.72
C PHE A 87 -3.99 5.15 -5.19
N GLU A 88 -4.52 6.07 -6.00
CA GLU A 88 -4.09 6.25 -7.39
C GLU A 88 -2.64 6.72 -7.47
N ARG A 89 -2.21 7.64 -6.58
CA ARG A 89 -0.80 8.04 -6.50
C ARG A 89 0.10 6.88 -6.06
N ASP A 90 -0.32 6.11 -5.07
CA ASP A 90 0.41 4.93 -4.60
C ASP A 90 0.54 3.89 -5.72
N LEU A 91 -0.56 3.62 -6.44
CA LEU A 91 -0.58 2.71 -7.59
C LEU A 91 0.41 3.15 -8.68
N GLN A 92 0.47 4.44 -9.00
CA GLN A 92 1.43 4.97 -9.97
C GLN A 92 2.88 4.82 -9.49
N SER A 93 3.13 5.03 -8.19
CA SER A 93 4.44 4.83 -7.58
C SER A 93 4.89 3.37 -7.66
N SER A 94 4.00 2.43 -7.34
CA SER A 94 4.29 0.99 -7.35
C SER A 94 4.51 0.50 -8.79
N ARG A 95 3.72 0.96 -9.77
CA ARG A 95 3.94 0.70 -11.20
C ARG A 95 5.27 1.26 -11.70
N ALA A 96 5.62 2.49 -11.33
CA ALA A 96 6.91 3.07 -11.70
C ALA A 96 8.09 2.27 -11.12
N SER A 97 7.97 1.81 -9.87
CA SER A 97 8.97 0.97 -9.23
C SER A 97 9.09 -0.40 -9.90
N ARG A 98 7.96 -0.99 -10.31
CA ARG A 98 7.91 -2.25 -11.05
C ARG A 98 8.59 -2.14 -12.42
N ASN A 99 8.34 -1.07 -13.16
CA ASN A 99 9.03 -0.84 -14.45
C ASN A 99 10.55 -0.71 -14.28
N ARG A 100 11.02 -0.01 -13.24
CA ARG A 100 12.46 0.06 -12.94
C ARG A 100 13.06 -1.31 -12.62
N ILE A 101 12.29 -2.20 -11.97
CA ILE A 101 12.73 -3.58 -11.72
C ILE A 101 12.89 -4.34 -13.03
N GLU A 102 11.97 -4.18 -13.98
CA GLU A 102 12.10 -4.78 -15.31
C GLU A 102 13.34 -4.29 -16.05
N ASP A 103 13.61 -2.98 -16.03
CA ASP A 103 14.82 -2.39 -16.63
C ASP A 103 16.10 -3.02 -16.06
N VAL A 104 16.15 -3.21 -14.72
CA VAL A 104 17.30 -3.84 -14.04
C VAL A 104 17.41 -5.32 -14.41
N LEU A 105 16.30 -6.05 -14.49
CA LEU A 105 16.31 -7.45 -14.92
C LEU A 105 16.79 -7.60 -16.36
N GLU A 106 16.38 -6.70 -17.26
CA GLU A 106 16.90 -6.67 -18.62
C GLU A 106 18.41 -6.41 -18.66
N GLN A 107 18.90 -5.48 -17.83
CA GLN A 107 20.34 -5.21 -17.73
C GLN A 107 21.09 -6.48 -17.29
N PHE A 108 20.62 -7.16 -16.25
CA PHE A 108 21.24 -8.42 -15.81
C PHE A 108 21.19 -9.49 -16.90
N GLN A 109 20.13 -9.55 -17.69
CA GLN A 109 20.06 -10.49 -18.81
C GLN A 109 21.11 -10.19 -19.88
N ARG A 110 21.33 -8.90 -20.19
CA ARG A 110 22.39 -8.48 -21.13
C ARG A 110 23.78 -8.81 -20.58
N GLU A 111 24.01 -8.59 -19.30
CA GLU A 111 25.27 -8.95 -18.62
C GLU A 111 25.52 -10.47 -18.68
N GLU A 112 24.51 -11.30 -18.41
CA GLU A 112 24.61 -12.77 -18.50
C GLU A 112 24.95 -13.22 -19.94
N ASN A 113 24.31 -12.60 -20.94
CA ASN A 113 24.58 -12.88 -22.35
C ASN A 113 26.02 -12.50 -22.72
N SER A 114 26.53 -11.37 -22.23
CA SER A 114 27.91 -10.93 -22.47
C SER A 114 28.93 -11.87 -21.85
N LEU A 115 28.70 -12.31 -20.61
CA LEU A 115 29.52 -13.32 -19.93
C LEU A 115 29.52 -14.66 -20.69
N SER A 116 28.45 -14.96 -21.42
CA SER A 116 28.36 -16.18 -22.21
C SER A 116 29.14 -16.14 -23.52
N GLN A 117 29.48 -14.94 -24.02
CA GLN A 117 30.25 -14.75 -25.25
C GLN A 117 31.76 -14.67 -25.01
N SER A 118 32.21 -14.27 -23.81
CA SER A 118 33.62 -14.28 -23.43
C SER A 118 34.09 -15.69 -23.05
N PHE A 119 34.47 -16.50 -24.04
CA PHE A 119 35.02 -17.84 -23.84
C PHE A 119 36.55 -17.79 -23.78
N ASP A 120 37.10 -17.71 -22.56
CA ASP A 120 38.52 -17.91 -22.30
C ASP A 120 38.67 -19.06 -21.30
N SER A 121 39.27 -20.17 -21.74
CA SER A 121 39.27 -21.45 -21.00
C SER A 121 40.00 -21.37 -19.65
N ASN A 122 40.88 -20.38 -19.48
CA ASN A 122 41.60 -20.13 -18.23
C ASN A 122 40.75 -19.40 -17.16
N GLN A 123 39.56 -18.89 -17.49
CA GLN A 123 38.70 -18.13 -16.57
C GLN A 123 37.38 -18.84 -16.22
N GLN A 124 37.26 -20.13 -16.53
CA GLN A 124 35.99 -20.85 -16.44
C GLN A 124 35.38 -20.87 -15.02
N GLU A 125 36.20 -21.01 -13.98
CA GLU A 125 35.71 -21.02 -12.59
C GLU A 125 35.24 -19.64 -12.11
N SER A 126 35.98 -18.57 -12.45
CA SER A 126 35.59 -17.19 -12.11
C SER A 126 34.32 -16.78 -12.83
N MET A 127 34.18 -17.19 -14.09
CA MET A 127 32.97 -16.96 -14.90
C MET A 127 31.76 -17.70 -14.35
N GLN A 128 31.95 -18.92 -13.84
CA GLN A 128 30.89 -19.70 -13.20
C GLN A 128 30.41 -19.03 -11.90
N LYS A 129 31.32 -18.55 -11.05
CA LYS A 129 30.97 -17.82 -9.81
C LYS A 129 30.23 -16.51 -10.13
N ALA A 130 30.68 -15.75 -11.11
CA ALA A 130 30.02 -14.52 -11.53
C ALA A 130 28.58 -14.78 -12.04
N ARG A 131 28.35 -15.87 -12.77
CA ARG A 131 27.01 -16.27 -13.20
C ARG A 131 26.10 -16.67 -12.04
N GLU A 132 26.63 -17.44 -11.08
CA GLU A 132 25.86 -17.85 -9.90
C GLU A 132 25.45 -16.64 -9.06
N GLU A 133 26.37 -15.69 -8.86
CA GLU A 133 26.08 -14.43 -8.16
C GLU A 133 25.03 -13.60 -8.92
N LEU A 134 25.15 -13.47 -10.24
CA LEU A 134 24.20 -12.74 -11.07
C LEU A 134 22.81 -13.35 -11.01
N ARG A 135 22.70 -14.69 -11.05
CA ARG A 135 21.42 -15.40 -10.91
C ARG A 135 20.78 -15.19 -9.55
N PHE A 136 21.58 -15.21 -8.48
CA PHE A 136 21.08 -14.92 -7.14
C PHE A 136 20.48 -13.50 -7.05
N ARG A 137 21.18 -12.50 -7.62
CA ARG A 137 20.70 -11.12 -7.69
C ARG A 137 19.44 -10.99 -8.55
N GLN A 138 19.39 -11.64 -9.71
CA GLN A 138 18.20 -11.69 -10.56
C GLN A 138 16.99 -12.25 -9.82
N GLN A 139 17.16 -13.36 -9.08
CA GLN A 139 16.07 -13.96 -8.31
C GLN A 139 15.56 -13.01 -7.23
N ALA A 140 16.45 -12.38 -6.46
CA ALA A 140 16.05 -11.43 -5.43
C ALA A 140 15.29 -10.22 -6.00
N ILE A 141 15.70 -9.70 -7.16
CA ILE A 141 15.01 -8.61 -7.84
C ILE A 141 13.66 -9.06 -8.41
N LYS A 142 13.59 -10.28 -8.95
CA LYS A 142 12.34 -10.87 -9.44
C LYS A 142 11.32 -11.06 -8.31
N ASP A 143 11.75 -11.56 -7.16
CA ASP A 143 10.90 -11.72 -5.98
C ASP A 143 10.35 -10.36 -5.52
N ARG A 144 11.17 -9.30 -5.57
CA ARG A 144 10.73 -7.94 -5.29
C ARG A 144 9.71 -7.45 -6.33
N GLY A 145 9.91 -7.77 -7.61
CA GLY A 145 8.96 -7.48 -8.68
C GLY A 145 7.59 -8.14 -8.43
N SER A 146 7.58 -9.43 -8.07
CA SER A 146 6.34 -10.16 -7.77
C SER A 146 5.56 -9.55 -6.60
N ARG A 147 6.25 -9.08 -5.56
CA ARG A 147 5.59 -8.37 -4.45
C ARG A 147 4.93 -7.06 -4.89
N LEU A 148 5.58 -6.31 -5.80
CA LEU A 148 4.99 -5.10 -6.36
C LEU A 148 3.79 -5.43 -7.24
N ASP A 149 3.82 -6.52 -8.00
CA ASP A 149 2.67 -6.95 -8.80
C ASP A 149 1.46 -7.29 -7.90
N GLU A 150 1.69 -7.97 -6.77
CA GLU A 150 0.65 -8.23 -5.76
C GLU A 150 0.09 -6.93 -5.17
N GLU A 151 0.96 -5.99 -4.81
CA GLU A 151 0.55 -4.68 -4.27
C GLU A 151 -0.28 -3.87 -5.28
N ILE A 152 0.12 -3.87 -6.55
CA ILE A 152 -0.61 -3.23 -7.66
C ILE A 152 -2.03 -3.79 -7.74
N ILE A 153 -2.19 -5.11 -7.71
CA ILE A 153 -3.51 -5.76 -7.76
C ILE A 153 -4.36 -5.36 -6.55
N LEU A 154 -3.78 -5.32 -5.35
CA LEU A 154 -4.50 -4.93 -4.14
C LEU A 154 -4.98 -3.47 -4.21
N LEU A 155 -4.14 -2.56 -4.69
CA LEU A 155 -4.50 -1.15 -4.87
C LEU A 155 -5.59 -0.96 -5.93
N GLU A 156 -5.49 -1.66 -7.06
CA GLU A 156 -6.51 -1.63 -8.12
C GLU A 156 -7.88 -2.10 -7.62
N ASN A 157 -7.91 -3.24 -6.91
CA ASN A 157 -9.14 -3.75 -6.30
C ASN A 157 -9.73 -2.75 -5.31
N ARG A 158 -8.88 -2.13 -4.47
CA ARG A 158 -9.34 -1.15 -3.48
C ARG A 158 -9.93 0.10 -4.12
N ILE A 159 -9.32 0.58 -5.20
CA ILE A 159 -9.84 1.71 -5.99
C ILE A 159 -11.19 1.35 -6.60
N MET A 160 -11.31 0.17 -7.22
CA MET A 160 -12.57 -0.30 -7.82
C MET A 160 -13.70 -0.39 -6.78
N ASP A 161 -13.43 -0.98 -5.63
CA ASP A 161 -14.38 -1.11 -4.53
C ASP A 161 -14.87 0.26 -4.05
N MET A 162 -13.98 1.24 -3.86
CA MET A 162 -14.40 2.56 -3.39
C MET A 162 -15.18 3.33 -4.45
N ARG A 163 -14.83 3.20 -5.74
CA ARG A 163 -15.59 3.82 -6.83
C ARG A 163 -17.02 3.28 -6.87
N SER A 164 -17.20 1.96 -6.77
CA SER A 164 -18.56 1.37 -6.71
C SER A 164 -19.42 1.89 -5.55
N GLN A 165 -18.80 2.20 -4.40
CA GLN A 165 -19.50 2.73 -3.23
C GLN A 165 -19.88 4.21 -3.40
N ILE A 166 -19.10 4.97 -4.19
CA ILE A 166 -19.38 6.36 -4.53
C ILE A 166 -20.63 6.47 -5.41
N ASP A 167 -20.78 5.63 -6.43
CA ASP A 167 -21.89 5.71 -7.40
C ASP A 167 -23.27 5.72 -6.73
N SER A 168 -23.43 4.93 -5.67
CA SER A 168 -24.67 4.84 -4.89
C SER A 168 -25.00 6.12 -4.12
N VAL A 169 -23.98 6.81 -3.59
CA VAL A 169 -24.15 8.06 -2.83
C VAL A 169 -24.25 9.26 -3.76
N GLU A 170 -23.53 9.26 -4.88
CA GLU A 170 -23.69 10.26 -5.95
C GLU A 170 -25.11 10.24 -6.50
N SER A 171 -25.67 9.05 -6.75
CA SER A 171 -27.06 8.91 -7.20
C SER A 171 -28.04 9.52 -6.19
N PHE A 172 -27.81 9.34 -4.89
CA PHE A 172 -28.62 9.96 -3.83
C PHE A 172 -28.49 11.48 -3.83
N VAL A 173 -27.27 12.01 -3.93
CA VAL A 173 -27.02 13.46 -3.95
C VAL A 173 -27.63 14.10 -5.19
N GLN A 174 -27.39 13.53 -6.38
CA GLN A 174 -27.94 14.04 -7.64
C GLN A 174 -29.46 14.07 -7.62
N LYS A 175 -30.11 12.99 -7.15
CA LYS A 175 -31.58 12.93 -7.07
C LYS A 175 -32.14 14.03 -6.17
N ASN A 176 -31.54 14.29 -5.01
CA ASN A 176 -32.04 15.27 -4.03
C ASN A 176 -31.65 16.71 -4.35
N LEU A 177 -30.58 16.94 -5.11
CA LEU A 177 -30.21 18.27 -5.62
C LEU A 177 -31.03 18.67 -6.88
N GLN A 178 -31.45 17.71 -7.70
CA GLN A 178 -32.32 17.97 -8.87
C GLN A 178 -33.75 18.37 -8.50
N PHE A 179 -34.19 18.15 -7.24
CA PHE A 179 -35.46 18.67 -6.72
C PHE A 179 -35.45 20.19 -6.41
N TYR A 180 -34.30 20.86 -6.53
CA TYR A 180 -34.15 22.31 -6.30
C TYR A 180 -34.05 23.14 -7.61
N ARG A 181 -34.61 22.65 -8.72
CA ARG A 181 -34.85 23.44 -9.93
C ARG A 181 -36.32 23.67 -10.19
#